data_AF-A0A7J3MW05-F1
#
_entry.id   AF-A0A7J3MW05-F1
#
_cell.length_a   1.000
_cell.length_b   1.000
_cell.length_c   1.000
_cell.angle_alpha   90.00
_cell.angle_beta   90.00
_cell.angle_gamma   90.00
#
_symmetry.space_group_name_H-M   'P 1'
#
loop_
_entity.id
_entity.type
_entity.pdbx_description
1 polymer ?
#
loop_
_entity_poly.entity_id
_entity_poly.type
_entity_poly.pdbx_seq_one_letter_code
_entity_poly.pdbx_strand_id
1 'polypeptide(L)'
;MPYSSIEDVKVVRLGLSAEDNSCDQEILQFISQADSMIDETHRELGLTPATTSPELLRRISADIAADLYLIWNSRENSVRESLWREIREILGELRQSLISREAGGATLTGGE
;
A
#
# COMPACT_ATOMS: atom_id res chain seq x y z
N MET A 1 -3.52 11.36 -7.90
CA MET A 1 -3.20 10.27 -8.85
C MET A 1 -2.95 9.04 -8.00
N PRO A 2 -3.42 7.86 -8.43
CA PRO A 2 -3.18 6.65 -7.67
C PRO A 2 -1.69 6.28 -7.66
N TYR A 3 -1.21 5.64 -6.60
CA TYR A 3 0.19 5.23 -6.50
C TYR A 3 0.52 4.03 -7.41
N SER A 4 -0.46 3.18 -7.64
CA SER A 4 -0.36 2.00 -8.51
C SER A 4 -1.37 2.04 -9.65
N SER A 5 -1.17 1.18 -10.64
CA SER A 5 -2.06 1.04 -11.80
C SER A 5 -2.84 -0.27 -11.73
N ILE A 6 -4.01 -0.31 -12.36
CA ILE A 6 -4.84 -1.53 -12.44
C ILE A 6 -4.04 -2.72 -12.99
N GLU A 7 -3.24 -2.51 -14.04
CA GLU A 7 -2.38 -3.56 -14.61
C GLU A 7 -1.37 -4.11 -13.60
N ASP A 8 -0.83 -3.26 -12.73
CA ASP A 8 0.11 -3.68 -11.69
C ASP A 8 -0.57 -4.67 -10.72
N VAL A 9 -1.79 -4.33 -10.28
CA VAL A 9 -2.57 -5.19 -9.38
C VAL A 9 -3.06 -6.45 -10.09
N LYS A 10 -3.71 -6.32 -11.25
CA LYS A 10 -4.27 -7.45 -12.00
C LYS A 10 -3.20 -8.43 -12.45
N VAL A 11 -2.23 -7.96 -13.22
CA VAL A 11 -1.30 -8.83 -13.94
C VAL A 11 -0.19 -9.30 -13.02
N VAL A 12 0.38 -8.38 -12.22
CA VAL A 12 1.56 -8.70 -11.41
C VAL A 12 1.17 -9.39 -10.10
N ARG A 13 0.08 -8.98 -9.45
CA ARG A 13 -0.29 -9.49 -8.11
C ARG A 13 -1.35 -10.57 -8.15
N LEU A 14 -2.41 -10.36 -8.91
CA LEU A 14 -3.56 -11.27 -8.94
C LEU A 14 -3.46 -12.36 -10.02
N GLY A 15 -2.53 -12.22 -10.97
CA GLY A 15 -2.38 -13.15 -12.10
C GLY A 15 -3.60 -13.17 -13.03
N LEU A 16 -4.37 -12.09 -13.06
CA LEU A 16 -5.55 -11.92 -13.91
C LEU A 16 -5.15 -11.49 -15.33
N SER A 17 -6.00 -11.81 -16.30
CA SER A 17 -5.78 -11.38 -17.68
C SER A 17 -5.95 -9.86 -17.80
N ALA A 18 -5.01 -9.21 -18.50
CA ALA A 18 -5.10 -7.78 -18.78
C ALA A 18 -6.36 -7.42 -19.57
N GLU A 19 -6.85 -8.33 -20.42
CA GLU A 19 -8.02 -8.13 -21.28
C GLU A 19 -9.37 -8.28 -20.56
N ASP A 20 -9.39 -8.90 -19.37
CA ASP A 20 -10.62 -9.11 -18.60
C ASP A 20 -10.95 -7.86 -17.77
N ASN A 21 -11.87 -7.02 -18.24
CA ASN A 21 -12.21 -5.76 -17.56
C ASN A 21 -13.31 -5.93 -16.48
N SER A 22 -13.69 -7.18 -16.16
CA SER A 22 -14.82 -7.50 -15.29
C SER A 22 -14.63 -7.04 -13.84
N CYS A 23 -13.36 -6.89 -13.40
CA CYS A 23 -13.00 -6.48 -12.05
C CYS A 23 -12.26 -5.13 -11.98
N ASP A 24 -12.17 -4.41 -13.10
CA ASP A 24 -11.38 -3.17 -13.18
C ASP A 24 -11.91 -2.09 -12.25
N GLN A 25 -13.23 -1.96 -12.11
CA GLN A 25 -13.83 -0.98 -11.21
C GLN A 25 -13.55 -1.30 -9.74
N GLU A 26 -13.69 -2.56 -9.34
CA GLU A 26 -13.42 -3.03 -7.98
C GLU A 26 -11.94 -2.84 -7.65
N ILE A 27 -11.05 -3.20 -8.58
CA ILE A 27 -9.60 -3.04 -8.39
C ILE A 27 -9.24 -1.55 -8.26
N LEU A 28 -9.85 -0.66 -9.05
CA LEU A 28 -9.68 0.79 -8.87
C LEU A 28 -10.13 1.28 -7.49
N GLN A 29 -11.24 0.76 -6.96
CA GLN A 29 -11.70 1.09 -5.62
C GLN A 29 -10.68 0.63 -4.57
N PHE A 30 -10.14 -0.59 -4.71
CA PHE A 30 -9.12 -1.12 -3.79
C PHE A 30 -7.79 -0.38 -3.89
N ILE A 31 -7.37 0.06 -5.08
CA ILE A 31 -6.21 0.95 -5.25
C ILE A 31 -6.44 2.26 -4.50
N SER A 32 -7.59 2.91 -4.68
CA SER A 32 -7.92 4.14 -3.97
C SER A 32 -7.97 3.94 -2.45
N GLN A 33 -8.43 2.78 -2.00
CA GLN A 33 -8.46 2.43 -0.58
C GLN A 33 -7.05 2.20 -0.03
N ALA A 34 -6.20 1.47 -0.75
CA ALA A 34 -4.80 1.26 -0.41
C ALA A 34 -4.04 2.59 -0.30
N ASP A 35 -4.22 3.48 -1.28
CA ASP A 35 -3.60 4.80 -1.30
C ASP A 35 -4.02 5.63 -0.08
N SER A 36 -5.29 5.57 0.29
CA SER A 36 -5.80 6.24 1.50
C SER A 36 -5.18 5.70 2.78
N MET A 37 -4.95 4.38 2.88
CA MET A 37 -4.27 3.77 4.05
C MET A 37 -2.81 4.18 4.14
N ILE A 38 -2.12 4.28 3.01
CA ILE A 38 -0.74 4.76 2.92
C ILE A 38 -0.68 6.24 3.33
N ASP A 39 -1.59 7.07 2.81
CA ASP A 39 -1.69 8.50 3.15
C ASP A 39 -1.98 8.72 4.63
N GLU A 40 -2.88 7.92 5.21
CA GLU A 40 -3.17 7.93 6.65
C GLU A 40 -1.89 7.63 7.45
N THR A 41 -1.13 6.60 7.06
CA THR A 41 0.12 6.23 7.74
C THR A 41 1.15 7.37 7.73
N HIS A 42 1.27 8.09 6.60
CA HIS A 42 2.13 9.26 6.52
C HIS A 42 1.59 10.40 7.39
N ARG A 43 0.29 10.67 7.32
CA ARG A 43 -0.38 11.74 8.09
C ARG A 43 -0.26 11.52 9.59
N GLU A 44 -0.40 10.29 10.08
CA GLU A 44 -0.22 9.93 11.49
C GLU A 44 1.19 10.25 12.00
N LEU A 45 2.20 10.19 11.13
CA LEU A 45 3.57 10.57 11.43
C LEU A 45 3.87 12.05 11.15
N GLY A 46 2.89 12.83 10.68
CA GLY A 46 3.10 14.21 10.25
C GLY A 46 3.93 14.36 8.97
N LEU A 47 4.04 13.28 8.19
CA LEU A 47 4.81 13.21 6.94
C LEU A 47 3.90 13.35 5.73
N THR A 48 4.52 13.66 4.59
CA THR A 48 3.85 13.61 3.28
C THR A 48 4.36 12.42 2.49
N PRO A 49 3.52 11.71 1.73
CA PRO A 49 3.96 10.61 0.86
C PRO A 49 5.07 11.00 -0.12
N ALA A 50 5.22 12.28 -0.44
CA ALA A 50 6.33 12.80 -1.24
C ALA A 50 7.74 12.57 -0.62
N THR A 51 7.84 12.27 0.68
CA THR A 51 9.12 11.90 1.32
C THR A 51 9.52 10.44 1.06
N THR A 52 8.59 9.64 0.54
CA THR A 52 8.75 8.21 0.25
C THR A 52 9.05 7.98 -1.22
N SER A 53 9.83 6.93 -1.52
CA SER A 53 10.12 6.58 -2.91
C SER A 53 8.83 6.24 -3.64
N PRO A 54 8.58 6.80 -4.84
CA PRO A 54 7.40 6.48 -5.63
C PRO A 54 7.34 4.99 -6.01
N GLU A 55 8.48 4.33 -6.18
CA GLU A 55 8.52 2.88 -6.42
C GLU A 55 8.03 2.07 -5.21
N LEU A 56 8.35 2.53 -4.00
CA LEU A 56 7.89 1.90 -2.77
C LEU A 56 6.38 2.12 -2.58
N LEU A 57 5.89 3.35 -2.80
CA LEU A 57 4.45 3.66 -2.74
C LEU A 57 3.66 2.84 -3.76
N ARG A 58 4.15 2.74 -5.00
CA ARG A 58 3.55 1.90 -6.04
C ARG A 58 3.47 0.44 -5.61
N ARG A 59 4.58 -0.11 -5.10
CA ARG A 59 4.65 -1.50 -4.65
C ARG A 59 3.65 -1.78 -3.53
N ILE A 60 3.66 -0.97 -2.48
CA ILE A 60 2.80 -1.11 -1.30
C ILE A 60 1.32 -0.94 -1.68
N SER A 61 1.01 0.09 -2.48
CA SER A 61 -0.34 0.30 -3.00
C SER A 61 -0.85 -0.91 -3.76
N ALA A 62 -0.02 -1.46 -4.66
CA ALA A 62 -0.40 -2.64 -5.43
C ALA A 62 -0.57 -3.91 -4.57
N ASP A 63 0.30 -4.11 -3.57
CA ASP A 63 0.20 -5.21 -2.60
C ASP A 63 -1.12 -5.13 -1.82
N ILE A 64 -1.37 -3.99 -1.17
CA ILE A 64 -2.57 -3.80 -0.35
C ILE A 64 -3.84 -3.90 -1.21
N ALA A 65 -3.84 -3.31 -2.41
CA ALA A 65 -4.99 -3.40 -3.31
C ALA A 65 -5.31 -4.84 -3.74
N ALA A 66 -4.26 -5.65 -3.99
CA ALA A 66 -4.42 -7.06 -4.31
C ALA A 66 -4.99 -7.85 -3.11
N ASP A 67 -4.46 -7.62 -1.91
CA ASP A 67 -4.94 -8.28 -0.69
C ASP A 67 -6.38 -7.91 -0.38
N LEU A 68 -6.76 -6.63 -0.53
CA LEU A 68 -8.14 -6.16 -0.37
C LEU A 68 -9.09 -6.84 -1.37
N TYR A 69 -8.66 -7.00 -2.63
CA TYR A 69 -9.44 -7.74 -3.62
C TYR A 69 -9.62 -9.21 -3.23
N LEU A 70 -8.54 -9.88 -2.80
CA LEU A 70 -8.59 -11.26 -2.34
C LEU A 70 -9.45 -11.43 -1.08
N ILE A 71 -9.42 -10.46 -0.15
CA ILE A 71 -10.29 -10.42 1.03
C ILE A 71 -11.75 -10.34 0.61
N TRP A 72 -12.06 -9.46 -0.34
CA TRP A 72 -13.43 -9.25 -0.83
C TRP A 72 -13.96 -10.48 -1.57
N ASN A 73 -13.13 -11.12 -2.39
CA ASN A 73 -13.50 -12.30 -3.17
C ASN A 73 -13.53 -13.59 -2.31
N SER A 74 -12.78 -13.64 -1.21
CA SER A 74 -12.70 -14.82 -0.36
C SER A 74 -13.92 -15.00 0.53
N ARG A 75 -14.45 -16.22 0.56
CA ARG A 75 -15.55 -16.62 1.47
C ARG A 75 -15.03 -17.17 2.79
N GLU A 76 -13.73 -17.45 2.90
CA GLU A 76 -13.11 -18.07 4.07
C GLU A 76 -12.59 -17.03 5.05
N ASN A 77 -13.07 -17.08 6.29
CA ASN A 77 -12.68 -16.07 7.29
C ASN A 77 -11.18 -16.12 7.61
N SER A 78 -10.60 -17.31 7.72
CA SER A 78 -9.17 -17.49 8.02
C SER A 78 -8.25 -16.87 6.97
N VAL A 79 -8.65 -16.93 5.69
CA VAL A 79 -7.92 -16.29 4.59
C VAL A 79 -8.01 -14.78 4.72
N ARG A 80 -9.21 -14.24 4.94
CA ARG A 80 -9.40 -12.79 5.13
C ARG A 80 -8.61 -12.25 6.32
N GLU A 81 -8.58 -12.98 7.44
CA GLU A 81 -7.82 -12.59 8.63
C GLU A 81 -6.30 -12.62 8.38
N SER A 82 -5.83 -13.56 7.57
CA SER A 82 -4.41 -13.65 7.20
C SER A 82 -4.01 -12.49 6.29
N LEU A 83 -4.81 -12.19 5.27
CA LEU A 83 -4.57 -11.04 4.37
C LEU A 83 -4.64 -9.70 5.11
N TRP A 84 -5.60 -9.53 6.02
CA TRP A 84 -5.65 -8.33 6.87
C TRP A 84 -4.42 -8.18 7.76
N ARG A 85 -3.81 -9.30 8.17
CA ARG A 85 -2.55 -9.29 8.92
C ARG A 85 -1.39 -8.84 8.03
N GLU A 86 -1.31 -9.35 6.80
CA GLU A 86 -0.29 -8.94 5.82
C GLU A 86 -0.38 -7.42 5.52
N ILE A 87 -1.57 -6.90 5.28
CA ILE A 87 -1.77 -5.44 5.08
C ILE A 87 -1.24 -4.64 6.29
N ARG A 88 -1.53 -5.08 7.52
CA ARG A 88 -1.04 -4.41 8.73
C ARG A 88 0.48 -4.51 8.88
N GLU A 89 1.06 -5.63 8.48
CA GLU A 89 2.51 -5.84 8.50
C GLU A 89 3.19 -4.87 7.52
N ILE A 90 2.72 -4.81 6.27
CA ILE A 90 3.23 -3.91 5.23
C ILE A 90 3.16 -2.44 5.68
N LEU A 91 2.02 -2.00 6.23
CA LEU A 91 1.87 -0.64 6.76
C LEU A 91 2.76 -0.40 7.99
N GLY A 92 2.95 -1.43 8.82
CA GLY A 92 3.87 -1.40 9.96
C GLY A 92 5.33 -1.23 9.52
N GLU A 93 5.77 -1.96 8.50
CA GLU A 93 7.10 -1.83 7.89
C GLU A 93 7.30 -0.45 7.26
N LEU A 94 6.30 0.05 6.51
CA LEU A 94 6.31 1.41 5.98
C LEU A 94 6.50 2.43 7.10
N ARG A 95 5.70 2.32 8.17
CA ARG A 95 5.78 3.20 9.33
C ARG A 95 7.17 3.16 10.00
N GLN A 96 7.75 1.98 10.19
CA GLN A 96 9.09 1.82 10.76
C GLN A 96 10.17 2.43 9.86
N SER A 97 10.05 2.25 8.54
CA SER A 97 10.97 2.84 7.56
C SER A 97 10.92 4.38 7.61
N LEU A 98 9.72 4.95 7.69
CA LEU A 98 9.50 6.39 7.81
C LEU A 98 10.08 6.96 9.11
N ILE A 99 9.80 6.31 10.26
CA ILE A 99 10.35 6.71 11.57
C ILE A 99 11.88 6.66 11.55
N SER A 100 12.46 5.61 10.96
CA SER A 100 13.91 5.43 10.88
C SER A 100 14.58 6.51 10.02
N ARG A 101 13.92 6.98 8.95
CA ARG A 101 14.41 8.08 8.11
C ARG A 101 14.37 9.42 8.83
N GLU A 102 13.31 9.70 9.59
CA GLU A 102 13.23 10.91 10.42
C GLU A 102 14.28 10.91 11.53
N ALA A 103 14.47 9.78 12.23
CA ALA A 103 15.48 9.65 13.27
C ALA A 103 16.92 9.84 12.73
N GLY A 104 17.19 9.36 11.51
CA GLY A 104 18.48 9.57 10.83
C GLY A 104 18.70 11.02 10.35
N GLY A 105 17.63 11.74 10.02
CA GLY A 105 17.68 13.15 9.61
C GLY A 105 17.85 14.15 10.77
N ALA A 106 17.32 13.82 11.95
CA ALA A 106 17.34 14.71 13.12
C ALA A 106 18.73 14.88 13.79
N THR A 107 19.77 14.17 13.34
CA THR A 107 21.10 14.18 13.99
C THR A 107 22.08 15.23 13.41
N LEU A 108 21.72 15.98 12.35
CA LEU A 108 22.67 16.91 11.68
C LEU A 108 22.47 18.41 11.95
N THR A 109 21.57 18.81 12.85
CA THR A 109 21.42 20.22 13.26
C THR A 109 21.80 20.40 14.73
N GLY A 110 23.10 20.28 15.01
CA GLY A 110 23.66 20.43 16.34
C GLY A 110 25.13 20.81 16.29
N GLY A 111 25.45 21.81 15.48
CA GLY A 111 26.79 22.36 15.38
C GLY A 111 26.69 23.79 14.86
N GLU A 112 26.59 24.73 15.79
CA GLU A 112 27.27 26.04 15.83
C GLU A 112 26.90 26.77 17.12
#